data_AF-A0AAV8TS99-F1
#
_entry.id   AF-A0AAV8TS99-F1
#
_cell.length_a   1.000
_cell.length_b   1.000
_cell.length_c   1.000
_cell.angle_alpha   90.00
_cell.angle_beta   90.00
_cell.angle_gamma   90.00
#
_symmetry.space_group_name_H-M   'P 1'
#
loop_
_entity.id
_entity.type
_entity.pdbx_description
1 polymer ?
#
loop_
_entity_poly.entity_id
_entity_poly.type
_entity_poly.pdbx_seq_one_letter_code
_entity_poly.pdbx_strand_id
1 'polypeptide(L)'
;MAVSVSILAIIISLHLIAFVLAIGAERRRSSAKVVPDKYDERTYCVYGTDASTFYGLSAFGLLLISQVVVSCVTKCLCFGKGLLSGSSSTACAIFLFVVSWISFLGAEACLIAGSARNAYHTKYRGSFGVGHLSCATLRKGVFAAAAALTLLSLLMSILYYWAHSKADTGGWEKHRNEGVGLTASSYPQGHQQQPHASDFQKV
;
A
#
# COMPACT_ATOMS: atom_id res chain seq x y z
N MET A 1 -1.69 -10.80 -14.68
CA MET A 1 -2.50 -9.60 -14.98
C MET A 1 -1.56 -8.56 -15.58
N ALA A 2 -1.86 -8.05 -16.78
CA ALA A 2 -1.10 -6.92 -17.32
C ALA A 2 -1.26 -5.70 -16.38
N VAL A 3 -0.25 -4.84 -16.31
CA VAL A 3 -0.29 -3.59 -15.53
C VAL A 3 -1.49 -2.76 -16.02
N SER A 4 -2.50 -2.58 -15.16
CA SER A 4 -3.65 -1.73 -15.50
C SER A 4 -3.31 -0.28 -15.20
N VAL A 5 -3.16 0.51 -16.26
CA VAL A 5 -2.88 1.95 -16.17
C VAL A 5 -3.95 2.68 -15.36
N SER A 6 -5.22 2.27 -15.50
CA SER A 6 -6.33 2.86 -14.74
C SER A 6 -6.17 2.67 -13.22
N ILE A 7 -5.69 1.51 -12.78
CA ILE A 7 -5.50 1.21 -11.35
C ILE A 7 -4.34 2.05 -10.80
N LEU A 8 -3.23 2.14 -11.53
CA LEU A 8 -2.12 3.02 -11.16
C LEU A 8 -2.55 4.48 -11.08
N ALA A 9 -3.33 4.96 -12.06
CA ALA A 9 -3.83 6.33 -12.06
C ALA A 9 -4.70 6.63 -10.83
N ILE A 10 -5.58 5.70 -10.43
CA ILE A 10 -6.41 5.82 -9.23
C ILE A 10 -5.53 5.89 -7.97
N ILE A 11 -4.60 4.94 -7.79
CA ILE A 11 -3.72 4.88 -6.61
C ILE A 11 -2.89 6.16 -6.49
N ILE A 12 -2.28 6.59 -7.59
CA ILE A 12 -1.47 7.81 -7.64
C ILE A 12 -2.32 9.03 -7.28
N SER A 13 -3.50 9.16 -7.88
CA SER A 13 -4.38 10.30 -7.63
C SER A 13 -4.81 10.37 -6.15
N LEU A 14 -5.22 9.24 -5.57
CA LEU A 14 -5.63 9.18 -4.17
C LEU A 14 -4.49 9.56 -3.21
N HIS A 15 -3.28 9.05 -3.43
CA HIS A 15 -2.12 9.39 -2.61
C HIS A 15 -1.68 10.85 -2.78
N LEU A 16 -1.72 11.40 -4.00
CA LEU A 16 -1.37 12.79 -4.23
C LEU A 16 -2.37 13.75 -3.58
N ILE A 17 -3.66 13.46 -3.66
CA ILE A 17 -4.68 14.26 -2.97
C ILE A 17 -4.48 14.15 -1.46
N ALA A 18 -4.29 12.93 -0.92
CA ALA A 18 -4.02 12.74 0.50
C ALA A 18 -2.76 13.48 0.98
N PHE A 19 -1.69 13.47 0.20
CA PHE A 19 -0.47 14.23 0.45
C PHE A 19 -0.74 15.74 0.53
N VAL A 20 -1.47 16.29 -0.45
CA VAL A 20 -1.82 17.71 -0.46
C VAL A 20 -2.70 18.06 0.75
N LEU A 21 -3.66 17.22 1.11
CA LEU A 21 -4.50 17.41 2.29
C LEU A 21 -3.69 17.32 3.59
N ALA A 22 -2.71 16.43 3.69
CA ALA A 22 -1.81 16.34 4.86
C ALA A 22 -0.94 17.60 5.01
N ILE A 23 -0.39 18.12 3.91
CA ILE A 23 0.33 19.41 3.93
C ILE A 23 -0.63 20.57 4.25
N GLY A 24 -1.86 20.53 3.72
CA GLY A 24 -2.93 21.47 4.05
C GLY A 24 -3.26 21.45 5.54
N ALA A 25 -3.33 20.27 6.15
CA ALA A 25 -3.55 20.08 7.57
C ALA A 25 -2.41 20.65 8.42
N GLU A 26 -1.15 20.52 7.99
CA GLU A 26 0.00 21.14 8.65
C GLU A 26 -0.03 22.67 8.54
N ARG A 27 -0.37 23.21 7.36
CA ARG A 27 -0.46 24.67 7.13
C ARG A 27 -1.63 25.32 7.86
N ARG A 28 -2.76 24.63 7.98
CA ARG A 28 -4.00 25.11 8.61
C ARG A 28 -4.11 24.73 10.09
N ARG A 29 -3.02 24.24 10.67
CA ARG A 29 -2.92 23.86 12.08
C ARG A 29 -3.43 24.95 13.01
N SER A 30 -4.27 24.57 13.97
CA SER A 30 -4.79 25.52 14.97
C SER A 30 -3.62 26.04 15.81
N SER A 31 -3.33 27.33 15.67
CA SER A 31 -2.37 28.04 16.51
C SER A 31 -3.15 28.68 17.66
N ALA A 32 -2.76 28.38 18.89
CA ALA A 32 -3.33 29.02 20.07
C ALA A 32 -2.82 30.46 20.13
N LYS A 33 -3.72 31.44 20.17
CA LYS A 33 -3.37 32.83 20.49
C LYS A 33 -3.70 33.10 21.95
N VAL A 34 -2.71 33.60 22.69
CA VAL A 34 -2.92 34.10 24.04
C VAL A 34 -3.61 35.46 23.91
N VAL A 35 -4.83 35.57 24.42
CA VAL A 35 -5.58 36.84 24.44
C VAL A 35 -5.77 37.25 25.90
N PRO A 36 -5.44 38.49 26.29
CA PRO A 36 -5.73 39.00 27.62
C PRO A 36 -7.25 39.17 27.79
N ASP A 37 -7.79 38.77 28.94
CA ASP A 37 -9.17 39.06 29.29
C ASP A 37 -9.33 40.56 29.61
N LYS A 38 -10.51 41.11 29.30
CA LYS A 38 -10.83 42.53 29.45
C LYS A 38 -11.28 42.89 30.86
N TYR A 39 -11.62 41.89 31.68
CA TYR A 39 -12.24 42.06 33.00
C TYR A 39 -11.47 41.39 34.15
N ASP A 40 -10.45 40.58 33.87
CA ASP A 40 -9.63 39.91 34.89
C ASP A 40 -8.17 39.84 34.40
N GLU A 41 -7.20 39.75 35.31
CA GLU A 41 -5.74 39.67 35.00
C GLU A 41 -5.35 38.28 34.45
N ARG A 42 -6.28 37.59 33.78
CA ARG A 42 -6.13 36.22 33.29
C ARG A 42 -5.99 36.23 31.78
N THR A 43 -4.97 35.54 31.29
CA THR A 43 -4.82 35.25 29.86
C THR A 43 -5.54 33.95 29.52
N TYR A 44 -6.35 33.94 28.47
CA TYR A 44 -6.97 32.72 27.95
C TYR A 44 -6.47 32.40 26.53
N CYS A 45 -6.38 31.10 26.20
CA CYS A 45 -5.94 30.66 24.88
C CYS A 45 -7.18 30.58 23.95
N VAL A 46 -7.20 31.39 22.89
CA VAL A 46 -8.18 31.24 21.80
C VAL A 46 -7.59 30.29 20.77
N TYR A 47 -8.31 29.20 20.48
CA TYR A 47 -7.94 28.23 19.45
C TYR A 47 -8.66 28.56 18.13
N GLY A 48 -7.94 28.40 17.02
CA GLY A 48 -8.50 28.55 15.68
C GLY A 48 -9.38 27.37 15.26
N THR A 49 -10.14 27.58 14.19
CA THR A 49 -11.11 26.65 13.58
C THR A 49 -10.58 25.22 13.31
N ASP A 50 -11.47 24.23 13.37
CA ASP A 50 -11.21 22.79 13.16
C ASP A 50 -10.84 22.37 11.71
N ALA A 51 -10.40 23.32 10.88
CA ALA A 51 -10.07 23.08 9.48
C ALA A 51 -9.00 21.98 9.31
N SER A 52 -7.91 22.03 10.10
CA SER A 52 -6.83 21.03 10.05
C SER A 52 -7.31 19.61 10.36
N THR A 53 -8.25 19.44 11.30
CA THR A 53 -8.86 18.14 11.63
C THR A 53 -9.61 17.57 10.42
N PHE A 54 -10.38 18.41 9.73
CA PHE A 54 -11.12 17.99 8.54
C PHE A 54 -10.19 17.56 7.40
N TYR A 55 -9.12 18.33 7.13
CA TYR A 55 -8.10 17.96 6.16
C TYR A 55 -7.39 16.64 6.53
N GLY A 56 -7.04 16.46 7.80
CA GLY A 56 -6.40 15.24 8.30
C GLY A 56 -7.28 13.98 8.20
N LEU A 57 -8.55 14.07 8.58
CA LEU A 57 -9.53 12.98 8.44
C LEU A 57 -9.84 12.66 6.98
N SER A 58 -9.90 13.68 6.11
CA SER A 58 -10.10 13.50 4.68
C SER A 58 -8.90 12.79 4.05
N ALA A 59 -7.66 13.19 4.41
CA ALA A 59 -6.45 12.50 3.97
C ALA A 59 -6.43 11.03 4.41
N PHE A 60 -6.80 10.77 5.67
CA PHE A 60 -6.92 9.42 6.23
C PHE A 60 -7.89 8.56 5.41
N GLY A 61 -9.09 9.07 5.13
CA GLY A 61 -10.06 8.34 4.32
C GLY A 61 -9.56 7.99 2.91
N LEU A 62 -8.87 8.92 2.25
CA LEU A 62 -8.34 8.68 0.90
C LEU A 62 -7.21 7.64 0.87
N LEU A 63 -6.30 7.66 1.85
CA LEU A 63 -5.25 6.65 1.96
C LEU A 63 -5.84 5.28 2.25
N LEU A 64 -6.80 5.19 3.16
CA LEU A 64 -7.49 3.96 3.47
C LEU A 64 -8.16 3.36 2.22
N ILE A 65 -8.88 4.18 1.45
CA ILE A 65 -9.49 3.76 0.18
C ILE A 65 -8.41 3.26 -0.78
N SER A 66 -7.29 3.97 -0.92
CA SER A 66 -6.21 3.54 -1.82
C SER A 66 -5.60 2.20 -1.40
N GLN A 67 -5.38 1.99 -0.10
CA GLN A 67 -4.83 0.73 0.41
C GLN A 67 -5.80 -0.44 0.22
N VAL A 68 -7.11 -0.20 0.41
CA VAL A 68 -8.16 -1.18 0.11
C VAL A 68 -8.16 -1.55 -1.36
N VAL A 69 -8.09 -0.58 -2.27
CA VAL A 69 -8.03 -0.82 -3.72
C VAL A 69 -6.84 -1.70 -4.09
N VAL A 70 -5.64 -1.38 -3.60
CA VAL A 70 -4.42 -2.19 -3.85
C VAL A 70 -4.60 -3.61 -3.33
N SER A 71 -5.14 -3.76 -2.12
CA SER A 71 -5.35 -5.07 -1.49
C SER A 71 -6.38 -5.92 -2.25
N CYS A 72 -7.51 -5.32 -2.67
CA CYS A 72 -8.55 -5.97 -3.46
C CYS A 72 -8.04 -6.42 -4.83
N VAL A 73 -7.33 -5.54 -5.55
CA VAL A 73 -6.81 -5.84 -6.90
C VAL A 73 -5.75 -6.94 -6.85
N THR A 74 -4.91 -6.93 -5.81
CA THR A 74 -3.88 -7.97 -5.60
C THR A 74 -4.40 -9.21 -4.88
N LYS A 75 -5.74 -9.30 -4.71
CA LYS A 75 -6.49 -10.41 -4.09
C LYS A 75 -6.07 -10.77 -2.66
N CYS A 76 -5.41 -9.87 -1.93
CA CYS A 76 -4.68 -10.15 -0.71
C CYS A 76 -3.71 -11.33 -0.88
N LEU A 77 -2.43 -11.17 -0.55
CA LEU A 77 -1.48 -12.30 -0.54
C LEU A 77 -1.96 -13.52 0.31
N CYS A 78 -3.00 -13.34 1.14
CA CYS A 78 -3.73 -14.35 1.90
C CYS A 78 -4.62 -15.32 1.09
N PHE A 79 -5.16 -14.92 -0.07
CA PHE A 79 -6.08 -15.75 -0.88
C PHE A 79 -5.58 -16.02 -2.31
N GLY A 80 -4.48 -15.41 -2.72
CA GLY A 80 -3.80 -15.74 -3.97
C GLY A 80 -3.16 -17.14 -3.92
N LYS A 81 -3.00 -17.80 -5.08
CA LYS A 81 -2.10 -18.96 -5.21
C LYS A 81 -0.77 -18.50 -4.59
N GLY A 82 -0.37 -19.10 -3.46
CA GLY A 82 0.84 -18.73 -2.76
C GLY A 82 1.96 -18.58 -3.79
N LEU A 83 2.73 -17.50 -3.71
CA LEU A 83 3.88 -17.27 -4.58
C LEU A 83 4.95 -18.32 -4.26
N LEU A 84 4.68 -19.59 -4.60
CA LEU A 84 5.49 -20.78 -4.37
C LEU A 84 6.57 -20.93 -5.46
N SER A 85 6.84 -19.87 -6.22
CA SER A 85 8.00 -19.84 -7.10
C SER A 85 9.13 -19.15 -6.33
N GLY A 86 10.06 -19.95 -5.81
CA GLY A 86 11.24 -19.55 -5.04
C GLY A 86 12.27 -18.74 -5.84
N SER A 87 11.83 -17.66 -6.48
CA SER A 87 12.65 -16.72 -7.23
C SER A 87 12.82 -15.43 -6.41
N SER A 88 14.00 -14.81 -6.51
CA SER A 88 14.35 -13.52 -5.89
C SER A 88 13.27 -12.43 -6.09
N SER A 89 12.54 -12.47 -7.21
CA SER A 89 11.43 -11.55 -7.51
C SER A 89 10.25 -11.66 -6.54
N THR A 90 9.97 -12.84 -5.99
CA THR A 90 8.87 -13.06 -5.04
C THR A 90 9.18 -12.44 -3.68
N ALA A 91 10.40 -12.65 -3.18
CA ALA A 91 10.85 -12.07 -1.91
C ALA A 91 10.86 -10.54 -1.99
N CYS A 92 11.27 -9.97 -3.13
CA CYS A 92 11.19 -8.54 -3.38
C CYS A 92 9.74 -8.01 -3.31
N ALA A 93 8.77 -8.70 -3.92
CA ALA A 93 7.37 -8.29 -3.88
C ALA A 93 6.78 -8.31 -2.46
N ILE A 94 7.12 -9.34 -1.65
CA ILE A 94 6.70 -9.44 -0.25
C ILE A 94 7.31 -8.31 0.58
N PHE A 95 8.60 -8.02 0.39
CA PHE A 95 9.25 -6.91 1.08
C PHE A 95 8.58 -5.57 0.75
N LEU A 96 8.35 -5.28 -0.53
CA LEU A 96 7.67 -4.05 -0.97
C LEU A 96 6.25 -3.96 -0.39
N PHE A 97 5.53 -5.07 -0.34
CA PHE A 97 4.22 -5.14 0.31
C PHE A 97 4.31 -4.77 1.79
N VAL A 98 5.20 -5.40 2.55
CA VAL A 98 5.36 -5.13 3.99
C VAL A 98 5.73 -3.66 4.24
N VAL A 99 6.67 -3.10 3.48
CA VAL A 99 7.08 -1.70 3.63
C VAL A 99 5.93 -0.75 3.25
N SER A 100 5.15 -1.06 2.20
CA SER A 100 3.97 -0.27 1.83
C SER A 100 2.94 -0.22 2.97
N TRP A 101 2.69 -1.36 3.63
CA TRP A 101 1.77 -1.49 4.75
C TRP A 101 2.25 -0.75 6.00
N ILE A 102 3.52 -0.88 6.36
CA ILE A 102 4.09 -0.16 7.50
C ILE A 102 4.02 1.35 7.27
N SER A 103 4.35 1.80 6.06
CA SER A 103 4.29 3.22 5.70
C SER A 103 2.85 3.74 5.74
N PHE A 104 1.90 2.96 5.22
CA PHE A 104 0.47 3.26 5.27
C PHE A 104 -0.03 3.38 6.73
N LEU A 105 0.19 2.35 7.56
CA LEU A 105 -0.23 2.35 8.96
C LEU A 105 0.41 3.48 9.76
N GLY A 106 1.68 3.78 9.48
CA GLY A 106 2.36 4.93 10.06
C GLY A 106 1.72 6.26 9.66
N ALA A 107 1.39 6.44 8.37
CA ALA A 107 0.71 7.64 7.89
C ALA A 107 -0.67 7.81 8.55
N GLU A 108 -1.47 6.75 8.60
CA GLU A 108 -2.80 6.73 9.23
C GLU A 108 -2.73 7.08 10.72
N ALA A 109 -1.78 6.47 11.45
CA ALA A 109 -1.55 6.77 12.85
C ALA A 109 -1.16 8.23 13.06
N CYS A 110 -0.29 8.80 12.21
CA CYS A 110 0.08 10.21 12.26
C CYS A 110 -1.11 11.13 11.94
N LEU A 111 -1.94 10.79 10.95
CA LEU A 111 -3.12 11.58 10.57
C LEU A 111 -4.20 11.57 11.66
N ILE A 112 -4.50 10.40 12.23
CA ILE A 112 -5.42 10.28 13.37
C ILE A 112 -4.85 11.01 14.58
N ALA A 113 -3.59 10.78 14.94
CA ALA A 113 -2.99 11.43 16.10
C ALA A 113 -2.95 12.96 15.95
N GLY A 114 -2.60 13.46 14.76
CA GLY A 114 -2.61 14.88 14.43
C GLY A 114 -4.01 15.47 14.52
N SER A 115 -5.01 14.79 13.93
CA SER A 115 -6.41 15.24 13.91
C SER A 115 -7.05 15.19 15.30
N ALA A 116 -6.88 14.10 16.04
CA ALA A 116 -7.40 13.92 17.38
C ALA A 116 -6.82 14.97 18.32
N ARG A 117 -5.50 15.17 18.31
CA ARG A 117 -4.88 16.24 19.11
C ARG A 117 -5.43 17.61 18.70
N ASN A 118 -5.57 17.90 17.41
CA ASN A 118 -6.13 19.17 16.95
C ASN A 118 -7.59 19.37 17.41
N ALA A 119 -8.41 18.32 17.45
CA ALA A 119 -9.81 18.36 17.91
C ALA A 119 -9.98 18.38 19.44
N TYR A 120 -9.13 17.67 20.19
CA TYR A 120 -9.21 17.67 21.66
C TYR A 120 -8.83 19.04 22.25
N HIS A 121 -7.91 19.76 21.60
CA HIS A 121 -7.53 21.11 22.01
C HIS A 121 -8.62 22.17 21.73
N THR A 122 -9.51 21.94 20.75
CA THR A 122 -10.65 22.83 20.49
C THR A 122 -11.88 22.49 21.34
N LYS A 123 -12.07 21.22 21.73
CA LYS A 123 -13.32 20.78 22.39
C LYS A 123 -13.28 20.74 23.93
N TYR A 124 -12.11 20.71 24.57
CA TYR A 124 -12.00 20.62 26.03
C TYR A 124 -10.88 21.52 26.55
N ARG A 125 -11.22 22.73 27.02
CA ARG A 125 -10.62 23.38 28.21
C ARG A 125 -11.16 24.82 28.33
N GLY A 126 -12.25 24.95 29.07
CA GLY A 126 -12.54 26.18 29.81
C GLY A 126 -11.60 26.29 31.01
N SER A 127 -11.10 27.51 31.23
CA SER A 127 -10.49 28.06 32.46
C SER A 127 -9.56 27.14 33.26
N PHE A 128 -8.26 27.18 32.95
CA PHE A 128 -7.25 26.69 33.89
C PHE A 128 -6.58 27.89 34.57
N GLY A 129 -7.11 28.23 35.74
CA GLY A 129 -6.45 29.11 36.71
C GLY A 129 -5.23 28.42 37.31
N VAL A 130 -4.18 28.24 36.50
CA VAL A 130 -2.88 27.74 36.93
C VAL A 130 -1.81 28.55 36.21
N GLY A 131 -1.08 29.37 36.97
CA GLY A 131 -0.28 30.51 36.50
C GLY A 131 0.96 30.21 35.66
N HIS A 132 1.08 29.10 34.93
CA HIS A 132 2.27 28.83 34.10
C HIS A 132 2.06 27.82 32.95
N LEU A 133 0.85 27.71 32.35
CA LEU A 133 0.65 26.84 31.18
C LEU A 133 0.91 27.59 29.86
N SER A 134 2.09 27.37 29.26
CA SER A 134 2.33 27.68 27.85
C SER A 134 1.29 26.93 27.00
N CYS A 135 0.44 27.64 26.24
CA CYS A 135 -0.65 27.04 25.48
C CYS A 135 -0.10 25.85 24.66
N ALA A 136 -0.66 24.65 24.91
CA ALA A 136 -0.18 23.43 24.27
C ALA A 136 -0.55 23.43 22.77
N THR A 137 0.35 23.94 21.94
CA THR A 137 0.28 23.71 20.49
C THR A 137 0.74 22.28 20.21
N LEU A 138 0.10 21.60 19.26
CA LEU A 138 0.62 20.35 18.70
C LEU A 138 2.14 20.50 18.42
N ARG A 139 2.95 19.44 18.42
CA ARG A 139 4.37 19.53 17.99
C ARG A 139 4.49 19.64 16.47
N LYS A 140 5.24 20.62 15.94
CA LYS A 140 5.42 20.81 14.49
C LYS A 140 5.86 19.50 13.84
N GLY A 141 5.23 19.14 12.73
CA GLY A 141 5.70 18.04 11.88
C GLY A 141 5.00 16.70 12.00
N VAL A 142 3.93 16.54 12.80
CA VAL A 142 3.13 15.29 12.80
C VAL A 142 2.43 15.08 11.45
N PHE A 143 1.83 16.14 10.88
CA PHE A 143 1.22 16.05 9.55
C PHE A 143 2.28 16.05 8.45
N ALA A 144 3.44 16.69 8.66
CA ALA A 144 4.58 16.56 7.75
C ALA A 144 5.13 15.11 7.70
N ALA A 145 5.23 14.44 8.84
CA ALA A 145 5.61 13.02 8.90
C ALA A 145 4.58 12.14 8.20
N ALA A 146 3.28 12.39 8.41
CA ALA A 146 2.22 11.72 7.66
C ALA A 146 2.36 11.91 6.15
N ALA A 147 2.66 13.13 5.69
CA ALA A 147 2.88 13.43 4.28
C ALA A 147 4.09 12.67 3.71
N ALA A 148 5.20 12.58 4.45
CA ALA A 148 6.38 11.81 4.03
C ALA A 148 6.07 10.30 3.94
N LEU A 149 5.39 9.75 4.95
CA LEU A 149 4.97 8.34 4.95
C LEU A 149 3.95 8.03 3.85
N THR A 150 3.10 8.99 3.48
CA THR A 150 2.19 8.90 2.35
C THR A 150 2.94 8.74 1.02
N LEU A 151 3.97 9.56 0.77
CA LEU A 151 4.79 9.44 -0.44
C LEU A 151 5.58 8.13 -0.47
N LEU A 152 6.10 7.69 0.68
CA LEU A 152 6.77 6.41 0.79
C LEU A 152 5.79 5.26 0.49
N SER A 153 4.57 5.31 1.04
CA SER A 153 3.53 4.32 0.77
C SER A 153 3.14 4.30 -0.72
N LEU A 154 3.04 5.46 -1.37
CA LEU A 154 2.80 5.55 -2.81
C LEU A 154 3.90 4.84 -3.62
N LEU A 155 5.16 5.20 -3.37
CA LEU A 155 6.30 4.62 -4.07
C LEU A 155 6.33 3.10 -3.92
N MET A 156 6.19 2.62 -2.69
CA MET A 156 6.21 1.19 -2.38
C MET A 156 5.02 0.46 -2.99
N SER A 157 3.83 1.07 -3.01
CA SER A 157 2.62 0.51 -3.64
C SER A 157 2.76 0.36 -5.15
N ILE A 158 3.38 1.35 -5.84
CA ILE A 158 3.65 1.27 -7.28
C ILE A 158 4.63 0.13 -7.57
N LEU A 159 5.74 0.08 -6.84
CA LEU A 159 6.76 -0.97 -6.99
C LEU A 159 6.18 -2.35 -6.70
N TYR A 160 5.37 -2.47 -5.65
CA TYR A 160 4.65 -3.69 -5.30
C TYR A 160 3.69 -4.12 -6.43
N TYR A 161 2.86 -3.21 -6.94
CA TYR A 161 1.93 -3.52 -8.02
C TYR A 161 2.67 -3.98 -9.29
N TRP A 162 3.79 -3.33 -9.63
CA TRP A 162 4.60 -3.73 -10.77
C TRP A 162 5.23 -5.11 -10.56
N ALA A 163 5.87 -5.36 -9.41
CA ALA A 163 6.44 -6.66 -9.08
C ALA A 163 5.38 -7.78 -9.08
N HIS A 164 4.19 -7.50 -8.54
CA HIS A 164 3.06 -8.42 -8.52
C HIS A 164 2.55 -8.73 -9.93
N SER A 165 2.38 -7.71 -10.79
CA SER A 165 1.93 -7.90 -12.17
C SER A 165 2.90 -8.77 -13.00
N LYS A 166 4.21 -8.61 -12.77
CA LYS A 166 5.27 -9.38 -13.42
C LYS A 166 5.28 -10.83 -12.93
N ALA A 167 5.11 -11.06 -11.63
CA ALA A 167 5.00 -12.41 -11.07
C ALA A 167 3.76 -13.15 -11.60
N ASP A 168 2.63 -12.45 -11.76
CA ASP A 168 1.37 -13.02 -12.26
C ASP A 168 1.38 -13.29 -13.78
N THR A 169 2.29 -12.67 -14.55
CA THR A 169 2.53 -13.02 -15.97
C THR A 169 3.54 -14.15 -16.15
N GLY A 170 4.46 -14.36 -15.20
CA GLY A 170 5.49 -15.41 -15.28
C GLY A 170 4.98 -16.85 -15.27
N GLY A 171 3.73 -17.08 -14.83
CA GLY A 171 3.09 -18.41 -14.90
C GLY A 171 2.73 -18.85 -16.34
N TRP A 172 2.57 -17.90 -17.27
CA TRP A 172 2.17 -18.18 -18.65
C TRP A 172 3.37 -18.41 -19.59
N GLU A 173 4.53 -17.83 -19.32
CA GLU A 173 5.74 -18.07 -20.13
C GLU A 173 6.41 -19.42 -19.84
N LYS A 174 6.15 -20.04 -18.67
CA LYS A 174 6.90 -21.24 -18.26
C LYS A 174 6.38 -22.57 -18.85
N HIS A 175 5.24 -22.59 -19.55
CA HIS A 175 4.69 -23.80 -20.18
C HIS A 175 4.76 -23.82 -21.71
N ARG A 176 5.58 -22.96 -22.35
CA ARG A 176 5.77 -23.04 -23.81
C ARG A 176 6.89 -24.00 -24.25
N ASN A 177 7.72 -24.48 -23.32
CA ASN A 177 8.86 -25.38 -23.60
C ASN A 177 8.89 -26.63 -22.73
N GLU A 178 7.76 -27.05 -22.13
CA GLU A 178 7.65 -28.41 -21.63
C GLU A 178 7.05 -29.26 -22.74
N GLY A 179 7.93 -29.73 -23.63
CA GLY A 179 7.63 -30.82 -24.54
C GLY A 179 7.22 -32.03 -23.71
N VAL A 180 5.91 -32.23 -23.58
CA VAL A 180 5.31 -33.45 -23.06
C VAL A 180 5.66 -34.56 -24.05
N GLY A 181 6.82 -35.19 -23.83
CA GLY A 181 7.26 -36.40 -24.50
C GLY A 181 6.41 -37.58 -24.06
N LEU A 182 5.16 -37.62 -24.50
CA LEU A 182 4.40 -38.86 -24.54
C LEU A 182 4.88 -39.64 -25.77
N THR A 183 5.17 -40.93 -25.55
CA THR A 183 5.62 -41.96 -26.51
C THR A 183 7.13 -42.05 -26.78
N ALA A 184 7.79 -42.89 -25.99
CA ALA A 184 8.79 -43.84 -26.50
C ALA A 184 8.80 -45.07 -25.60
N SER A 185 7.82 -45.95 -25.79
CA SER A 185 7.93 -47.33 -25.31
C SER A 185 8.88 -48.05 -26.27
N SER A 186 10.12 -48.27 -25.84
CA SER A 186 11.09 -49.09 -26.58
C SER A 186 11.52 -50.26 -25.71
N TYR A 187 10.74 -51.34 -25.78
CA TYR A 187 11.16 -52.69 -25.44
C TYR A 187 11.79 -53.30 -26.70
N PRO A 188 13.07 -53.74 -26.72
CA PRO A 188 13.54 -54.55 -27.82
C PRO A 188 13.19 -56.01 -27.54
N GLN A 189 12.18 -56.51 -28.25
CA GLN A 189 11.84 -57.93 -28.29
C GLN A 189 12.77 -58.60 -29.31
N GLY A 190 13.63 -59.50 -28.81
CA GLY A 190 14.56 -60.28 -29.61
C GLY A 190 13.87 -61.17 -30.64
N HIS A 191 14.55 -61.36 -31.76
CA HIS A 191 14.18 -62.18 -32.91
C HIS A 191 13.71 -63.60 -32.53
N GLN A 192 12.56 -64.01 -33.08
CA GLN A 192 12.21 -65.41 -33.27
C GLN A 192 12.38 -65.78 -34.76
N GLN A 193 13.06 -66.90 -34.99
CA GLN A 193 13.32 -67.56 -36.27
C GLN A 193 12.03 -68.10 -36.93
N GLN A 194 11.98 -68.00 -38.28
CA GLN A 194 11.41 -68.87 -39.36
C GLN A 194 10.36 -69.96 -39.03
N PRO A 195 9.49 -70.44 -39.97
CA PRO A 195 9.63 -70.43 -41.45
C PRO A 195 8.33 -70.25 -42.29
N HIS A 196 8.43 -69.96 -43.60
CA HIS A 196 7.74 -70.75 -44.65
C HIS A 196 8.16 -70.32 -46.07
N ALA A 197 8.41 -71.32 -46.91
CA ALA A 197 8.76 -71.24 -48.32
C ALA A 197 7.52 -71.14 -49.24
N SER A 198 7.67 -70.53 -50.43
CA SER A 198 7.11 -70.99 -51.72
C SER A 198 7.57 -70.08 -52.87
N ASP A 199 8.76 -70.38 -53.36
CA ASP A 199 9.11 -70.82 -54.73
C ASP A 199 8.35 -70.35 -56.00
N PHE A 200 9.16 -70.24 -57.09
CA PHE A 200 8.90 -70.11 -58.54
C PHE A 200 8.43 -68.74 -59.11
N GLN A 201 9.07 -68.14 -60.15
CA GLN A 201 9.48 -68.75 -61.42
C GLN A 201 10.46 -67.91 -62.29
N LYS A 202 11.39 -68.62 -62.98
CA LYS A 202 12.14 -68.38 -64.26
C LYS A 202 13.05 -67.15 -64.39
N VAL A 203 14.35 -67.35 -64.68
CA VAL A 203 14.96 -67.77 -65.96
C VAL A 203 16.20 -68.62 -65.69
#